data_AF-A0A9D8VGA1-F1
#
_entry.id   AF-A0A9D8VGA1-F1
#
_cell.length_a   1.000
_cell.length_b   1.000
_cell.length_c   1.000
_cell.angle_alpha   90.00
_cell.angle_beta   90.00
_cell.angle_gamma   90.00
#
_symmetry.space_group_name_H-M   'P 1'
#
loop_
_entity.id
_entity.type
_entity.pdbx_description
1 polymer ?
#
loop_
_entity_poly.entity_id
_entity_poly.type
_entity_poly.pdbx_seq_one_letter_code
_entity_poly.pdbx_strand_id
1 'polypeptide(L)'
;MMRWVAVLVCFLPFSADAQTTERVAIASHGWQMIGDLVLPADTPAPAVLMLNQAAGNRAPYRTLADGLLLEGIASLRLDLPGHGESTNLGTFQPGANRRDSLIWQADRFVQDAVAWLGAHGAVDAERIAVVGASYSGEEMADAGRKHGFAAAYVALSPGSFSNDSIAGMDSTGVPWLFVASREEQFLQEITADVLERSSLADVLLLPGRAHAANLLQEHPRLAGVVASWLADSLGPRCAFLPSRQLAPSPELAALFAESDVDGTLVLYEPAAGLLRASDPDRACRRYIPASTFKIPNSIVALESGAVPDTSTVIPWDGEVRFFGPWNQDHSMHSAFRYSTVWFYQELARRVGDPAMRRALRRLDYGNADTGGGIDRFWLDGELRISPVEQVLFLERLREGHLDADSDVLETVRGLMIERESADWVLRAKTGWASLPGTDIGWYVGWVERGERVVYFALNADAESAEARSARRAIVFDALRAEGLIDERN
;
A
#
# COMPACT_ATOMS: atom_id res chain seq x y z
N MET A 1 32.57 61.22 -7.32
CA MET A 1 33.43 60.03 -7.46
C MET A 1 32.76 58.90 -6.68
N MET A 2 31.81 58.20 -7.30
CA MET A 2 30.92 57.24 -6.64
C MET A 2 31.59 55.87 -6.68
N ARG A 3 31.92 55.31 -5.50
CA ARG A 3 32.46 53.95 -5.35
C ARG A 3 31.30 52.96 -5.48
N TRP A 4 31.36 52.10 -6.49
CA TRP A 4 30.52 50.91 -6.58
C TRP A 4 31.11 49.83 -5.67
N VAL A 5 30.32 49.33 -4.72
CA VAL A 5 30.61 48.11 -3.98
C VAL A 5 30.01 46.96 -4.78
N ALA A 6 30.86 46.15 -5.42
CA ALA A 6 30.44 44.90 -6.03
C ALA A 6 30.25 43.87 -4.91
N VAL A 7 29.01 43.47 -4.64
CA VAL A 7 28.70 42.30 -3.82
C VAL A 7 28.90 41.07 -4.70
N LEU A 8 30.01 40.36 -4.48
CA LEU A 8 30.24 39.06 -5.09
C LEU A 8 29.33 38.05 -4.37
N VAL A 9 28.20 37.70 -4.98
CA VAL A 9 27.40 36.55 -4.54
C VAL A 9 28.12 35.31 -5.04
N CYS A 10 28.94 34.70 -4.18
CA CYS A 10 29.45 33.35 -4.40
C CYS A 10 28.25 32.40 -4.34
N PHE A 11 27.78 31.94 -5.50
CA PHE A 11 27.06 30.67 -5.56
C PHE A 11 28.07 29.58 -5.20
N LEU A 12 27.96 29.06 -3.97
CA LEU A 12 28.54 27.75 -3.68
C LEU A 12 27.87 26.76 -4.63
N PRO A 13 28.63 25.96 -5.40
CA PRO A 13 28.02 24.86 -6.13
C PRO A 13 27.32 23.97 -5.11
N PHE A 14 26.05 23.72 -5.32
CA PHE A 14 25.35 22.60 -4.69
C PHE A 14 26.20 21.37 -5.03
N SER A 15 26.82 20.73 -4.04
CA SER A 15 27.46 19.44 -4.26
C SER A 15 26.35 18.50 -4.71
N ALA A 16 26.40 18.05 -5.96
CA ALA A 16 25.69 16.85 -6.37
C ALA A 16 26.25 15.72 -5.48
N ASP A 17 25.43 15.23 -4.54
CA ASP A 17 25.82 14.07 -3.74
C ASP A 17 26.15 12.92 -4.70
N ALA A 18 27.34 12.34 -4.48
CA ALA A 18 27.93 11.40 -5.41
C ALA A 18 27.11 10.12 -5.46
N GLN A 19 26.49 9.83 -6.60
CA GLN A 19 25.95 8.51 -6.94
C GLN A 19 27.03 7.45 -6.66
N THR A 20 26.77 6.54 -5.72
CA THR A 20 27.65 5.40 -5.48
C THR A 20 27.14 4.22 -6.32
N THR A 21 27.90 3.87 -7.35
CA THR A 21 27.75 2.57 -8.01
C THR A 21 28.82 1.64 -7.47
N GLU A 22 28.39 0.61 -6.76
CA GLU A 22 29.25 -0.44 -6.25
C GLU A 22 29.15 -1.67 -7.15
N ARG A 23 30.30 -2.23 -7.52
CA ARG A 23 30.34 -3.54 -8.17
C ARG A 23 30.38 -4.61 -7.09
N VAL A 24 29.40 -5.52 -7.09
CA VAL A 24 29.20 -6.52 -6.03
C VAL A 24 29.43 -7.93 -6.56
N ALA A 25 29.82 -8.83 -5.67
CA ALA A 25 29.99 -10.26 -5.94
C ALA A 25 29.30 -11.08 -4.86
N ILE A 26 28.23 -11.78 -5.22
CA ILE A 26 27.40 -12.58 -4.31
C ILE A 26 27.74 -14.05 -4.50
N ALA A 27 28.25 -14.70 -3.46
CA ALA A 27 28.52 -16.13 -3.47
C ALA A 27 27.22 -16.90 -3.17
N SER A 28 26.80 -17.79 -4.07
CA SER A 28 25.63 -18.63 -3.88
C SER A 28 25.80 -19.97 -4.60
N HIS A 29 25.54 -21.08 -3.91
CA HIS A 29 25.58 -22.45 -4.44
C HIS A 29 26.70 -22.74 -5.46
N GLY A 30 27.93 -22.30 -5.15
CA GLY A 30 29.08 -22.59 -5.99
C GLY A 30 29.29 -21.65 -7.19
N TRP A 31 28.49 -20.60 -7.26
CA TRP A 31 28.60 -19.50 -8.20
C TRP A 31 29.04 -18.22 -7.50
N GLN A 32 29.73 -17.38 -8.25
CA GLN A 32 29.94 -15.98 -7.92
C GLN A 32 29.09 -15.14 -8.88
N MET A 33 27.97 -14.62 -8.36
CA MET A 33 27.06 -13.76 -9.11
C MET A 33 27.55 -12.32 -9.09
N ILE A 34 27.68 -11.70 -10.26
CA ILE A 34 28.21 -10.34 -10.40
C ILE A 34 27.06 -9.37 -10.62
N GLY A 35 27.08 -8.27 -9.88
CA GLY A 35 26.07 -7.21 -10.01
C GLY A 35 26.65 -5.82 -9.89
N ASP A 36 25.83 -4.83 -10.26
CA ASP A 36 26.09 -3.43 -9.94
C ASP A 36 24.96 -2.94 -9.02
N LEU A 37 25.32 -2.52 -7.81
CA LEU A 37 24.44 -1.89 -6.83
C LEU A 37 24.55 -0.37 -6.98
N VAL A 38 23.42 0.30 -7.13
CA VAL A 38 23.32 1.76 -7.16
C VAL A 38 22.52 2.18 -5.94
N LEU A 39 23.07 3.10 -5.14
CA LEU A 39 22.42 3.62 -3.94
C LEU A 39 22.05 5.10 -4.12
N PRO A 40 20.87 5.53 -3.66
CA PRO A 40 20.53 6.94 -3.51
C PRO A 40 21.30 7.57 -2.34
N ALA A 41 21.26 8.89 -2.23
CA ALA A 41 21.90 9.62 -1.13
C ALA A 41 21.26 9.30 0.23
N ASP A 42 19.93 9.24 0.26
CA ASP A 42 19.16 8.95 1.47
C ASP A 42 19.02 7.43 1.67
N THR A 43 19.51 6.92 2.80
CA THR A 43 19.47 5.49 3.15
C THR A 43 19.08 5.31 4.63
N PRO A 44 18.45 4.18 5.03
CA PRO A 44 18.08 3.02 4.22
C PRO A 44 16.97 3.31 3.18
N ALA A 45 17.19 2.87 1.94
CA ALA A 45 16.28 3.11 0.83
C ALA A 45 15.50 1.83 0.44
N PRO A 46 14.27 1.95 -0.11
CA PRO A 46 13.66 0.82 -0.80
C PRO A 46 14.58 0.36 -1.93
N ALA A 47 14.51 -0.91 -2.32
CA ALA A 47 15.42 -1.47 -3.31
C ALA A 47 14.73 -2.33 -4.38
N VAL A 48 15.34 -2.41 -5.55
CA VAL A 48 14.88 -3.24 -6.66
C VAL A 48 15.99 -4.17 -7.13
N LEU A 49 15.74 -5.47 -7.07
CA LEU A 49 16.60 -6.49 -7.69
C LEU A 49 16.15 -6.72 -9.15
N MET A 50 17.07 -6.58 -10.11
CA MET A 50 16.79 -6.80 -11.53
C MET A 50 17.58 -7.99 -12.07
N LEU A 51 16.86 -8.96 -12.62
CA LEU A 51 17.38 -10.26 -13.06
C LEU A 51 17.38 -10.35 -14.59
N ASN A 52 18.50 -10.74 -15.19
CA ASN A 52 18.60 -10.84 -16.64
C ASN A 52 17.86 -12.04 -17.24
N GLN A 53 17.61 -11.97 -18.55
CA GLN A 53 17.09 -13.07 -19.37
C GLN A 53 18.19 -14.09 -19.72
N ALA A 54 17.78 -15.24 -20.25
CA ALA A 54 18.70 -16.30 -20.67
C ALA A 54 19.66 -15.80 -21.75
N ALA A 55 20.96 -16.15 -21.62
CA ALA A 55 22.05 -15.64 -22.45
C ALA A 55 22.19 -14.10 -22.48
N GLY A 56 21.53 -13.41 -21.55
CA GLY A 56 21.62 -11.97 -21.37
C GLY A 56 22.67 -11.55 -20.35
N ASN A 57 22.57 -10.28 -19.94
CA ASN A 57 23.34 -9.67 -18.87
C ASN A 57 22.56 -8.48 -18.30
N ARG A 58 23.14 -7.83 -17.29
CA ARG A 58 22.55 -6.71 -16.55
C ARG A 58 22.53 -5.36 -17.28
N ALA A 59 23.16 -5.23 -18.45
CA ALA A 59 23.28 -3.95 -19.16
C ALA A 59 21.95 -3.31 -19.62
N PRO A 60 20.92 -4.06 -20.07
CA PRO A 60 19.65 -3.47 -20.51
C PRO A 60 18.89 -2.71 -19.41
N TYR A 61 19.18 -2.99 -18.14
CA TYR A 61 18.52 -2.36 -16.99
C TYR A 61 19.08 -0.99 -16.60
N ARG A 62 20.10 -0.46 -17.32
CA ARG A 62 20.73 0.83 -16.95
C ARG A 62 19.73 1.98 -16.85
N THR A 63 18.88 2.15 -17.87
CA THR A 63 17.90 3.24 -17.89
C THR A 63 16.83 3.09 -16.82
N LEU A 64 16.45 1.86 -16.47
CA LEU A 64 15.54 1.61 -15.34
C LEU A 64 16.20 1.96 -14.00
N ALA A 65 17.45 1.56 -13.80
CA ALA A 65 18.22 1.92 -12.60
C ALA A 65 18.37 3.45 -12.45
N ASP A 66 18.60 4.17 -13.55
CA ASP A 66 18.66 5.62 -13.54
C ASP A 66 17.31 6.24 -13.14
N GLY A 67 16.19 5.68 -13.64
CA GLY A 67 14.85 6.10 -13.24
C GLY A 67 14.56 5.83 -11.77
N LEU A 68 14.91 4.64 -11.26
CA LEU A 68 14.74 4.28 -9.85
C LEU A 68 15.56 5.17 -8.92
N LEU A 69 16.76 5.57 -9.33
CA LEU A 69 17.59 6.49 -8.56
C LEU A 69 16.94 7.87 -8.41
N LEU A 70 16.24 8.36 -9.44
CA LEU A 70 15.48 9.62 -9.37
C LEU A 70 14.32 9.55 -8.37
N GLU A 71 13.76 8.35 -8.17
CA GLU A 71 12.70 8.06 -7.19
C GLU A 71 13.25 7.76 -5.78
N GLY A 72 14.56 7.88 -5.56
CA GLY A 72 15.19 7.57 -4.27
C GLY A 72 15.22 6.08 -3.94
N ILE A 73 15.22 5.21 -4.97
CA ILE A 73 15.18 3.75 -4.83
C ILE A 73 16.55 3.17 -5.19
N ALA A 74 17.09 2.36 -4.29
CA ALA A 74 18.29 1.58 -4.55
C ALA A 74 18.03 0.51 -5.61
N SER A 75 19.05 0.14 -6.37
CA SER A 75 18.87 -0.85 -7.43
C SER A 75 20.07 -1.77 -7.58
N LEU A 76 19.82 -3.08 -7.61
CA LEU A 76 20.83 -4.10 -7.87
C LEU A 76 20.52 -4.78 -9.20
N ARG A 77 21.33 -4.50 -10.21
CA ARG A 77 21.26 -5.24 -11.48
C ARG A 77 22.20 -6.43 -11.38
N LEU A 78 21.68 -7.65 -11.48
CA LEU A 78 22.43 -8.88 -11.23
C LEU A 78 22.53 -9.74 -12.50
N ASP A 79 23.73 -10.25 -12.77
CA ASP A 79 23.91 -11.35 -13.71
C ASP A 79 23.64 -12.68 -12.97
N LEU A 80 22.61 -13.40 -13.37
CA LEU A 80 22.31 -14.73 -12.84
C LEU A 80 23.38 -15.77 -13.28
N PRO A 81 23.49 -16.90 -12.56
CA PRO A 81 24.40 -17.98 -12.90
C PRO A 81 24.34 -18.41 -14.36
N GLY A 82 25.50 -18.50 -15.02
CA GLY A 82 25.65 -18.85 -16.43
C GLY A 82 25.40 -17.70 -17.41
N HIS A 83 25.24 -16.47 -16.91
CA HIS A 83 24.97 -15.28 -17.70
C HIS A 83 25.92 -14.14 -17.34
N GLY A 84 26.05 -13.18 -18.27
CA GLY A 84 26.93 -12.01 -18.13
C GLY A 84 28.32 -12.35 -17.60
N GLU A 85 28.71 -11.71 -16.49
CA GLU A 85 30.02 -11.88 -15.85
C GLU A 85 30.03 -12.89 -14.69
N SER A 86 28.92 -13.56 -14.41
CA SER A 86 28.79 -14.51 -13.30
C SER A 86 29.53 -15.82 -13.59
N THR A 87 30.36 -16.25 -12.64
CA THR A 87 31.29 -17.37 -12.85
C THR A 87 30.97 -18.58 -11.99
N ASN A 88 31.15 -19.75 -12.59
CA ASN A 88 31.09 -21.03 -11.91
C ASN A 88 32.43 -21.30 -11.22
N LEU A 89 32.41 -21.52 -9.90
CA LEU A 89 33.62 -21.75 -9.10
C LEU A 89 34.07 -23.23 -9.12
N GLY A 90 33.70 -23.98 -10.16
CA GLY A 90 34.11 -25.36 -10.39
C GLY A 90 33.29 -26.41 -9.62
N THR A 91 32.22 -25.99 -8.96
CA THR A 91 31.34 -26.85 -8.14
C THR A 91 30.09 -27.29 -8.89
N PHE A 92 29.65 -26.52 -9.90
CA PHE A 92 28.55 -26.89 -10.77
C PHE A 92 29.06 -27.63 -12.02
N GLN A 93 28.53 -28.83 -12.31
CA GLN A 93 28.90 -29.62 -13.48
C GLN A 93 27.72 -29.71 -14.47
N PRO A 94 27.78 -29.04 -15.63
CA PRO A 94 26.73 -29.11 -16.64
C PRO A 94 26.53 -30.54 -17.17
N GLY A 95 25.29 -31.05 -17.16
CA GLY A 95 24.92 -32.31 -17.81
C GLY A 95 24.88 -33.57 -16.95
N ALA A 96 25.12 -33.47 -15.63
CA ALA A 96 25.04 -34.63 -14.72
C ALA A 96 23.58 -35.10 -14.47
N ASN A 97 22.60 -34.19 -14.53
CA ASN A 97 21.17 -34.51 -14.38
C ASN A 97 20.31 -33.35 -14.94
N ARG A 98 19.21 -33.62 -15.65
CA ARG A 98 18.31 -32.55 -16.17
C ARG A 98 17.67 -31.72 -15.05
N ARG A 99 17.47 -32.32 -13.86
CA ARG A 99 16.96 -31.64 -12.66
C ARG A 99 17.98 -30.69 -12.00
N ASP A 100 19.26 -30.79 -12.37
CA ASP A 100 20.33 -29.93 -11.86
C ASP A 100 20.63 -28.76 -12.80
N SER A 101 19.79 -28.46 -13.80
CA SER A 101 20.03 -27.31 -14.68
C SER A 101 19.95 -25.99 -13.92
N LEU A 102 20.72 -24.98 -14.32
CA LEU A 102 20.74 -23.65 -13.69
C LEU A 102 19.36 -22.98 -13.60
N ILE A 103 18.45 -23.35 -14.50
CA ILE A 103 17.05 -22.87 -14.51
C ILE A 103 16.31 -23.41 -13.28
N TRP A 104 16.32 -24.73 -13.05
CA TRP A 104 15.68 -25.39 -11.88
C TRP A 104 16.28 -25.05 -10.51
N GLN A 105 17.37 -24.29 -10.46
CA GLN A 105 17.97 -23.78 -9.22
C GLN A 105 17.86 -22.27 -9.09
N ALA A 106 17.26 -21.59 -10.08
CA ALA A 106 17.17 -20.15 -10.13
C ALA A 106 16.37 -19.59 -8.97
N ASP A 107 15.35 -20.31 -8.47
CA ASP A 107 14.61 -19.92 -7.28
C ASP A 107 15.52 -19.64 -6.07
N ARG A 108 16.49 -20.52 -5.80
CA ARG A 108 17.46 -20.35 -4.70
C ARG A 108 18.42 -19.19 -4.94
N PHE A 109 18.86 -19.00 -6.18
CA PHE A 109 19.74 -17.88 -6.53
C PHE A 109 19.04 -16.53 -6.36
N VAL A 110 17.76 -16.45 -6.73
CA VAL A 110 16.92 -15.26 -6.50
C VAL A 110 16.74 -15.02 -5.01
N GLN A 111 16.41 -16.05 -4.24
CA GLN A 111 16.27 -15.95 -2.79
C GLN A 111 17.55 -15.42 -2.11
N ASP A 112 18.70 -16.01 -2.44
CA ASP A 112 19.99 -15.60 -1.88
C ASP A 112 20.35 -14.16 -2.26
N ALA A 113 20.04 -13.74 -3.49
CA ALA A 113 20.27 -12.37 -3.94
C ALA A 113 19.38 -11.36 -3.20
N VAL A 114 18.10 -11.68 -2.97
CA VAL A 114 17.21 -10.83 -2.16
C VAL A 114 17.66 -10.77 -0.71
N ALA A 115 18.04 -11.91 -0.12
CA ALA A 115 18.55 -11.96 1.25
C ALA A 115 19.86 -11.16 1.40
N TRP A 116 20.76 -11.26 0.43
CA TRP A 116 21.99 -10.45 0.40
C TRP A 116 21.68 -8.96 0.31
N LEU A 117 20.73 -8.57 -0.55
CA LEU A 117 20.33 -7.17 -0.72
C LEU A 117 19.65 -6.62 0.54
N GLY A 118 18.76 -7.39 1.18
CA GLY A 118 18.09 -7.00 2.43
C GLY A 118 19.02 -6.97 3.65
N ALA A 119 20.13 -7.71 3.63
CA ALA A 119 21.16 -7.62 4.66
C ALA A 119 22.09 -6.40 4.47
N HIS A 120 21.98 -5.69 3.35
CA HIS A 120 22.80 -4.52 3.08
C HIS A 120 22.31 -3.34 3.93
N GLY A 121 23.16 -2.77 4.80
CA GLY A 121 22.77 -1.75 5.78
C GLY A 121 22.24 -0.42 5.21
N ALA A 122 22.35 -0.22 3.89
CA ALA A 122 21.80 0.93 3.16
C ALA A 122 20.43 0.64 2.49
N VAL A 123 19.89 -0.56 2.66
CA VAL A 123 18.64 -1.01 2.05
C VAL A 123 17.59 -1.26 3.14
N ASP A 124 16.37 -0.84 2.88
CA ASP A 124 15.19 -1.19 3.66
C ASP A 124 14.70 -2.59 3.26
N ALA A 125 14.97 -3.57 4.14
CA ALA A 125 14.70 -4.98 3.88
C ALA A 125 13.21 -5.29 3.68
N GLU A 126 12.30 -4.45 4.21
CA GLU A 126 10.84 -4.64 4.09
C GLU A 126 10.29 -4.06 2.78
N ARG A 127 11.09 -3.31 2.02
CA ARG A 127 10.69 -2.62 0.78
C ARG A 127 11.60 -2.98 -0.39
N ILE A 128 11.69 -4.28 -0.65
CA ILE A 128 12.41 -4.83 -1.80
C ILE A 128 11.42 -5.28 -2.88
N ALA A 129 11.58 -4.83 -4.12
CA ALA A 129 10.89 -5.41 -5.28
C ALA A 129 11.86 -6.24 -6.14
N VAL A 130 11.30 -7.11 -6.98
CA VAL A 130 12.08 -7.88 -7.96
C VAL A 130 11.52 -7.71 -9.36
N VAL A 131 12.42 -7.52 -10.33
CA VAL A 131 12.14 -7.44 -11.76
C VAL A 131 12.79 -8.64 -12.45
N GLY A 132 11.98 -9.50 -13.06
CA GLY A 132 12.43 -10.65 -13.84
C GLY A 132 12.12 -10.48 -15.32
N ALA A 133 12.92 -11.09 -16.19
CA ALA A 133 12.74 -11.01 -17.65
C ALA A 133 12.91 -12.37 -18.35
N SER A 134 11.99 -12.69 -19.26
CA SER A 134 11.94 -14.02 -19.89
C SER A 134 11.87 -15.12 -18.82
N TYR A 135 12.76 -16.12 -18.83
CA TYR A 135 12.76 -17.21 -17.85
C TYR A 135 12.87 -16.72 -16.39
N SER A 136 13.64 -15.66 -16.11
CA SER A 136 13.81 -15.18 -14.73
C SER A 136 12.55 -14.53 -14.18
N GLY A 137 11.56 -14.20 -15.03
CA GLY A 137 10.22 -13.81 -14.60
C GLY A 137 9.45 -14.96 -13.95
N GLU A 138 9.53 -16.18 -14.51
CA GLU A 138 8.94 -17.37 -13.89
C GLU A 138 9.69 -17.77 -12.62
N GLU A 139 11.02 -17.76 -12.65
CA GLU A 139 11.82 -18.17 -11.49
C GLU A 139 11.65 -17.20 -10.31
N MET A 140 11.54 -15.90 -10.59
CA MET A 140 11.15 -14.89 -9.61
C MET A 140 9.77 -15.19 -9.01
N ALA A 141 8.80 -15.58 -9.84
CA ALA A 141 7.44 -15.84 -9.38
C ALA A 141 7.34 -17.12 -8.56
N ASP A 142 8.00 -18.19 -8.97
CA ASP A 142 8.04 -19.43 -8.22
C ASP A 142 8.75 -19.24 -6.88
N ALA A 143 9.89 -18.54 -6.86
CA ALA A 143 10.58 -18.20 -5.63
C ALA A 143 9.72 -17.32 -4.71
N GLY A 144 9.08 -16.29 -5.27
CA GLY A 144 8.23 -15.35 -4.53
C GLY A 144 7.05 -16.06 -3.87
N ARG A 145 6.37 -16.93 -4.60
CA ARG A 145 5.27 -17.76 -4.08
C ARG A 145 5.71 -18.72 -2.98
N LYS A 146 6.91 -19.32 -3.09
CA LYS A 146 7.43 -20.27 -2.09
C LYS A 146 7.92 -19.61 -0.80
N HIS A 147 8.45 -18.39 -0.89
CA HIS A 147 9.27 -17.81 0.18
C HIS A 147 8.81 -16.42 0.66
N GLY A 148 8.01 -15.68 -0.11
CA GLY A 148 7.41 -14.41 0.30
C GLY A 148 8.43 -13.34 0.70
N PHE A 149 9.31 -12.94 -0.23
CA PHE A 149 10.47 -12.09 0.07
C PHE A 149 10.42 -10.66 -0.50
N ALA A 150 9.44 -10.32 -1.34
CA ALA A 150 9.38 -9.01 -2.00
C ALA A 150 8.05 -8.32 -1.75
N ALA A 151 8.09 -7.00 -1.74
CA ALA A 151 6.94 -6.10 -1.60
C ALA A 151 6.26 -5.79 -2.94
N ALA A 152 6.90 -6.06 -4.09
CA ALA A 152 6.33 -5.93 -5.43
C ALA A 152 7.11 -6.75 -6.46
N TYR A 153 6.46 -7.10 -7.57
CA TYR A 153 7.07 -7.87 -8.65
C TYR A 153 6.79 -7.26 -10.03
N VAL A 154 7.80 -7.29 -10.92
CA VAL A 154 7.64 -6.91 -12.33
C VAL A 154 8.11 -8.04 -13.24
N ALA A 155 7.22 -8.52 -14.10
CA ALA A 155 7.53 -9.53 -15.10
C ALA A 155 7.63 -8.88 -16.49
N LEU A 156 8.86 -8.76 -17.00
CA LEU A 156 9.13 -8.29 -18.37
C LEU A 156 9.07 -9.47 -19.33
N SER A 157 7.93 -9.61 -20.00
CA SER A 157 7.68 -10.57 -21.07
C SER A 157 8.18 -11.98 -20.68
N PRO A 158 7.61 -12.58 -19.62
CA PRO A 158 8.09 -13.85 -19.11
C PRO A 158 7.86 -14.96 -20.15
N GLY A 159 8.92 -15.66 -20.55
CA GLY A 159 8.88 -16.65 -21.64
C GLY A 159 8.09 -17.92 -21.31
N SER A 160 7.83 -18.13 -20.02
CA SER A 160 6.84 -19.06 -19.49
C SER A 160 6.30 -18.45 -18.19
N PHE A 161 5.10 -18.85 -17.78
CA PHE A 161 4.57 -18.48 -16.48
C PHE A 161 3.60 -19.59 -16.02
N SER A 162 3.94 -20.32 -14.97
CA SER A 162 3.18 -21.52 -14.61
C SER A 162 1.83 -21.20 -13.96
N ASN A 163 0.88 -22.13 -14.04
CA ASN A 163 -0.40 -22.00 -13.34
C ASN A 163 -0.25 -21.76 -11.84
N ASP A 164 0.77 -22.36 -11.23
CA ASP A 164 1.10 -22.18 -9.82
C ASP A 164 1.65 -20.79 -9.58
N SER A 165 2.51 -20.25 -10.46
CA SER A 165 2.97 -18.86 -10.40
C SER A 165 1.80 -17.88 -10.52
N ILE A 166 0.88 -18.06 -11.47
CA ILE A 166 -0.31 -17.20 -11.63
C ILE A 166 -1.19 -17.23 -10.36
N ALA A 167 -1.46 -18.43 -9.83
CA ALA A 167 -2.22 -18.56 -8.58
C ALA A 167 -1.47 -17.95 -7.39
N GLY A 168 -0.14 -18.06 -7.40
CA GLY A 168 0.76 -17.50 -6.41
C GLY A 168 0.68 -15.99 -6.29
N MET A 169 0.57 -15.29 -7.43
CA MET A 169 0.51 -13.82 -7.48
C MET A 169 -0.55 -13.27 -6.51
N ASP A 170 -1.80 -13.71 -6.67
CA ASP A 170 -2.91 -13.26 -5.84
C ASP A 170 -2.80 -13.73 -4.39
N SER A 171 -2.22 -14.91 -4.16
CA SER A 171 -2.03 -15.47 -2.81
C SER A 171 -0.99 -14.72 -1.97
N THR A 172 -0.02 -14.06 -2.63
CA THR A 172 1.03 -13.29 -1.95
C THR A 172 0.57 -11.91 -1.50
N GLY A 173 -0.55 -11.39 -2.01
CA GLY A 173 -1.11 -10.10 -1.61
C GLY A 173 -0.28 -8.87 -2.04
N VAL A 174 0.80 -9.06 -2.80
CA VAL A 174 1.67 -7.97 -3.26
C VAL A 174 1.34 -7.55 -4.70
N PRO A 175 1.57 -6.29 -5.09
CA PRO A 175 1.31 -5.81 -6.45
C PRO A 175 2.24 -6.45 -7.49
N TRP A 176 1.70 -6.66 -8.69
CA TRP A 176 2.40 -7.21 -9.85
C TRP A 176 2.24 -6.33 -11.08
N LEU A 177 3.33 -6.08 -11.81
CA LEU A 177 3.29 -5.47 -13.15
C LEU A 177 3.78 -6.46 -14.20
N PHE A 178 2.90 -6.82 -15.13
CA PHE A 178 3.21 -7.60 -16.31
C PHE A 178 3.39 -6.69 -17.51
N VAL A 179 4.52 -6.79 -18.19
CA VAL A 179 4.79 -6.02 -19.41
C VAL A 179 5.07 -6.97 -20.56
N ALA A 180 4.31 -6.89 -21.63
CA ALA A 180 4.48 -7.76 -22.81
C ALA A 180 4.25 -7.00 -24.11
N SER A 181 4.81 -7.50 -25.22
CA SER A 181 4.53 -6.94 -26.54
C SER A 181 3.33 -7.64 -27.21
N ARG A 182 2.50 -6.88 -27.92
CA ARG A 182 1.27 -7.38 -28.57
C ARG A 182 1.52 -8.42 -29.67
N GLU A 183 2.69 -8.37 -30.32
CA GLU A 183 3.01 -9.26 -31.44
C GLU A 183 3.87 -10.47 -31.04
N GLU A 184 4.10 -10.68 -29.74
CA GLU A 184 4.74 -11.90 -29.22
C GLU A 184 3.75 -13.06 -29.18
N GLN A 185 3.63 -13.77 -30.31
CA GLN A 185 2.64 -14.85 -30.49
C GLN A 185 2.69 -15.92 -29.39
N PHE A 186 3.86 -16.23 -28.84
CA PHE A 186 4.04 -17.24 -27.79
C PHE A 186 3.62 -16.77 -26.40
N LEU A 187 3.38 -15.46 -26.19
CA LEU A 187 2.98 -14.88 -24.90
C LEU A 187 1.50 -14.51 -24.84
N GLN A 188 0.76 -14.61 -25.95
CA GLN A 188 -0.64 -14.22 -25.98
C GLN A 188 -1.49 -15.04 -25.01
N GLU A 189 -1.25 -16.35 -24.93
CA GLU A 189 -1.95 -17.24 -23.99
C GLU A 189 -1.58 -16.93 -22.54
N ILE A 190 -0.28 -16.79 -22.22
CA ILE A 190 0.18 -16.45 -20.86
C ILE A 190 -0.40 -15.11 -20.41
N THR A 191 -0.39 -14.11 -21.29
CA THR A 191 -0.89 -12.77 -20.95
C THR A 191 -2.40 -12.77 -20.78
N ALA A 192 -3.13 -13.55 -21.59
CA ALA A 192 -4.57 -13.75 -21.41
C ALA A 192 -4.89 -14.45 -20.09
N ASP A 193 -4.14 -15.50 -19.74
CA ASP A 193 -4.32 -16.22 -18.48
C ASP A 193 -4.07 -15.32 -17.26
N VAL A 194 -3.03 -14.48 -17.30
CA VAL A 194 -2.77 -13.51 -16.22
C VAL A 194 -3.90 -12.48 -16.10
N LEU A 195 -4.37 -11.93 -17.24
CA LEU A 195 -5.50 -10.99 -17.28
C LEU A 195 -6.80 -11.61 -16.76
N GLU A 196 -7.04 -12.89 -17.03
CA GLU A 196 -8.26 -13.59 -16.61
C GLU A 196 -8.22 -13.99 -15.14
N ARG A 197 -7.05 -14.36 -14.62
CA ARG A 197 -6.93 -15.10 -13.37
C ARG A 197 -6.27 -14.33 -12.22
N SER A 198 -5.52 -13.27 -12.50
CA SER A 198 -4.92 -12.45 -11.45
C SER A 198 -5.69 -11.15 -11.27
N SER A 199 -5.99 -10.83 -10.01
CA SER A 199 -6.60 -9.57 -9.59
C SER A 199 -5.60 -8.56 -9.03
N LEU A 200 -4.32 -8.93 -8.94
CA LEU A 200 -3.20 -8.09 -8.49
C LEU A 200 -2.24 -7.68 -9.61
N ALA A 201 -2.41 -8.23 -10.82
CA ALA A 201 -1.58 -7.93 -11.97
C ALA A 201 -2.10 -6.71 -12.74
N ASP A 202 -1.35 -5.62 -12.73
CA ASP A 202 -1.42 -4.62 -13.78
C ASP A 202 -0.75 -5.17 -15.04
N VAL A 203 -1.39 -5.03 -16.20
CA VAL A 203 -0.86 -5.56 -17.48
C VAL A 203 -0.67 -4.43 -18.48
N LEU A 204 0.58 -4.22 -18.91
CA LEU A 204 0.97 -3.24 -19.91
C LEU A 204 1.33 -3.92 -21.23
N LEU A 205 0.48 -3.73 -22.24
CA LEU A 205 0.66 -4.27 -23.59
C LEU A 205 1.26 -3.24 -24.56
N LEU A 206 2.53 -3.42 -24.91
CA LEU A 206 3.30 -2.54 -25.80
C LEU A 206 3.17 -2.94 -27.28
N PRO A 207 3.25 -2.00 -28.23
CA PRO A 207 3.26 -2.33 -29.66
C PRO A 207 4.58 -3.01 -30.07
N GLY A 208 4.56 -3.80 -31.14
CA GLY A 208 5.76 -4.47 -31.65
C GLY A 208 5.99 -5.86 -31.05
N ARG A 209 7.25 -6.29 -31.06
CA ARG A 209 7.70 -7.69 -30.78
C ARG A 209 8.92 -7.77 -29.86
N ALA A 210 9.23 -6.69 -29.15
CA ALA A 210 10.36 -6.64 -28.25
C ALA A 210 10.16 -7.67 -27.13
N HIS A 211 11.20 -8.43 -26.80
CA HIS A 211 11.12 -9.51 -25.81
C HIS A 211 11.94 -9.17 -24.57
N ALA A 212 11.39 -9.50 -23.39
CA ALA A 212 12.10 -9.49 -22.11
C ALA A 212 12.81 -8.15 -21.83
N ALA A 213 14.07 -8.13 -21.39
CA ALA A 213 14.71 -6.89 -20.98
C ALA A 213 14.96 -5.91 -22.15
N ASN A 214 14.86 -6.39 -23.40
CA ASN A 214 14.95 -5.52 -24.59
C ASN A 214 13.74 -4.57 -24.70
N LEU A 215 12.62 -4.86 -24.03
CA LEU A 215 11.48 -3.95 -23.93
C LEU A 215 11.92 -2.56 -23.43
N LEU A 216 12.84 -2.51 -22.46
CA LEU A 216 13.36 -1.25 -21.89
C LEU A 216 14.17 -0.43 -22.91
N GLN A 217 14.77 -1.08 -23.91
CA GLN A 217 15.57 -0.42 -24.95
C GLN A 217 14.71 0.00 -26.14
N GLU A 218 13.76 -0.85 -26.57
CA GLU A 218 12.89 -0.58 -27.72
C GLU A 218 11.76 0.40 -27.38
N HIS A 219 11.40 0.54 -26.10
CA HIS A 219 10.41 1.49 -25.62
C HIS A 219 11.04 2.45 -24.60
N PRO A 220 11.65 3.57 -25.02
CA PRO A 220 12.43 4.45 -24.14
C PRO A 220 11.67 5.04 -22.95
N ARG A 221 10.33 5.13 -23.03
CA ARG A 221 9.49 5.59 -21.92
C ARG A 221 9.18 4.52 -20.88
N LEU A 222 9.35 3.24 -21.23
CA LEU A 222 8.98 2.13 -20.38
C LEU A 222 9.77 2.13 -19.07
N ALA A 223 11.05 2.44 -19.11
CA ALA A 223 11.88 2.52 -17.91
C ALA A 223 11.31 3.50 -16.87
N GLY A 224 10.84 4.68 -17.31
CA GLY A 224 10.19 5.65 -16.42
C GLY A 224 8.83 5.19 -15.90
N VAL A 225 8.02 4.52 -16.76
CA VAL A 225 6.73 3.94 -16.35
C VAL A 225 6.93 2.87 -15.28
N VAL A 226 7.87 1.95 -15.48
CA VAL A 226 8.18 0.89 -14.53
C VAL A 226 8.78 1.45 -13.24
N ALA A 227 9.67 2.44 -13.33
CA ALA A 227 10.24 3.11 -12.15
C ALA A 227 9.16 3.80 -11.31
N SER A 228 8.24 4.53 -11.94
CA SER A 228 7.11 5.19 -11.25
C SER A 228 6.20 4.17 -10.59
N TRP A 229 5.82 3.10 -11.29
CA TRP A 229 4.97 2.05 -10.70
C TRP A 229 5.66 1.34 -9.52
N LEU A 230 6.97 1.11 -9.62
CA LEU A 230 7.77 0.57 -8.52
C LEU A 230 7.86 1.55 -7.34
N ALA A 231 8.00 2.85 -7.60
CA ALA A 231 8.00 3.88 -6.57
C ALA A 231 6.66 3.94 -5.82
N ASP A 232 5.54 3.86 -6.54
CA ASP A 232 4.21 3.79 -5.94
C ASP A 232 4.04 2.51 -5.09
N SER A 233 4.58 1.39 -5.58
CA SER A 233 4.50 0.09 -4.89
C SER A 233 5.44 -0.03 -3.68
N LEU A 234 6.60 0.61 -3.72
CA LEU A 234 7.64 0.58 -2.69
C LEU A 234 7.69 1.84 -1.81
N GLY A 235 6.82 2.81 -2.08
CA GLY A 235 6.80 4.07 -1.37
C GLY A 235 6.55 3.87 0.14
N PRO A 236 6.98 4.83 0.99
CA PRO A 236 6.41 4.95 2.32
C PRO A 236 4.89 4.90 2.20
N ARG A 237 4.19 4.21 3.11
CA ARG A 237 2.71 4.07 3.13
C ARG A 237 1.93 5.41 3.29
N CYS A 238 2.59 6.54 3.03
CA CYS A 238 2.10 7.92 2.97
C CYS A 238 2.69 8.78 1.83
N ALA A 239 3.62 8.28 0.99
CA ALA A 239 4.28 9.11 -0.04
C ALA A 239 3.36 9.52 -1.21
N PHE A 240 2.09 9.11 -1.17
CA PHE A 240 1.09 9.37 -2.21
C PHE A 240 0.63 10.84 -2.34
N LEU A 241 1.26 11.80 -1.65
CA LEU A 241 0.83 13.19 -1.68
C LEU A 241 1.96 14.14 -2.11
N PRO A 242 2.31 14.17 -3.41
CA PRO A 242 3.29 15.14 -3.94
C PRO A 242 2.89 16.61 -3.71
N SER A 243 1.67 16.89 -3.26
CA SER A 243 1.17 18.24 -2.91
C SER A 243 0.79 18.46 -1.44
N ARG A 244 0.88 17.44 -0.56
CA ARG A 244 0.43 17.55 0.84
C ARG A 244 1.43 16.87 1.76
N GLN A 245 2.45 17.62 2.18
CA GLN A 245 3.45 17.12 3.11
C GLN A 245 2.83 16.93 4.49
N LEU A 246 2.92 15.71 5.03
CA LEU A 246 2.55 15.45 6.42
C LEU A 246 3.56 16.13 7.34
N ALA A 247 3.08 17.07 8.16
CA ALA A 247 3.91 17.78 9.14
C ALA A 247 3.72 17.22 10.56
N PRO A 248 4.78 17.04 11.35
CA PRO A 248 4.64 16.80 12.78
C PRO A 248 4.00 18.02 13.48
N SER A 249 3.12 17.78 14.46
CA SER A 249 2.52 18.83 15.30
C SER A 249 2.76 18.52 16.79
N PRO A 250 3.68 19.27 17.44
CA PRO A 250 3.90 19.19 18.87
C PRO A 250 2.64 19.48 19.70
N GLU A 251 1.75 20.32 19.19
CA GLU A 251 0.48 20.67 19.84
C GLU A 251 -0.46 19.45 19.90
N LEU A 252 -0.58 18.71 18.80
CA LEU A 252 -1.35 17.46 18.79
C LEU A 252 -0.67 16.40 19.66
N ALA A 253 0.66 16.31 19.65
CA ALA A 253 1.40 15.38 20.50
C ALA A 253 1.20 15.65 21.99
N ALA A 254 1.12 16.92 22.39
CA ALA A 254 0.88 17.30 23.78
C ALA A 254 -0.47 16.80 24.33
N LEU A 255 -1.48 16.60 23.47
CA LEU A 255 -2.79 16.07 23.88
C LEU A 255 -2.72 14.61 24.35
N PHE A 256 -1.70 13.86 23.92
CA PHE A 256 -1.47 12.50 24.39
C PHE A 256 -0.75 12.46 25.73
N ALA A 257 -0.02 13.52 26.12
CA ALA A 257 0.86 13.51 27.29
C ALA A 257 0.12 13.35 28.64
N GLU A 258 -1.15 13.72 28.71
CA GLU A 258 -1.99 13.54 29.90
C GLU A 258 -2.79 12.22 29.87
N SER A 259 -2.59 11.40 28.82
CA SER A 259 -3.27 10.12 28.62
C SER A 259 -2.28 8.97 28.58
N ASP A 260 -2.66 7.80 29.08
CA ASP A 260 -1.86 6.57 28.98
C ASP A 260 -2.07 5.88 27.62
N VAL A 261 -2.11 6.67 26.54
CA VAL A 261 -2.48 6.23 25.19
C VAL A 261 -1.29 6.41 24.27
N ASP A 262 -0.76 5.29 23.77
CA ASP A 262 0.18 5.30 22.65
C ASP A 262 -0.63 5.40 21.34
N GLY A 263 -0.51 6.52 20.64
CA GLY A 263 -1.30 6.75 19.44
C GLY A 263 -0.89 7.99 18.65
N THR A 264 -1.59 8.18 17.55
CA THR A 264 -1.46 9.34 16.68
C THR A 264 -2.83 9.96 16.40
N LEU A 265 -2.86 11.28 16.32
CA LEU A 265 -3.97 12.05 15.79
C LEU A 265 -3.50 12.77 14.54
N VAL A 266 -4.18 12.51 13.42
CA VAL A 266 -4.05 13.27 12.18
C VAL A 266 -5.16 14.31 12.11
N LEU A 267 -4.80 15.55 11.80
CA LEU A 267 -5.73 16.59 11.37
C LEU A 267 -5.42 17.01 9.93
N TYR A 268 -6.47 17.14 9.12
CA TYR A 268 -6.35 17.55 7.74
C TYR A 268 -7.34 18.67 7.39
N GLU A 269 -6.81 19.80 6.92
CA GLU A 269 -7.59 20.96 6.48
C GLU A 269 -7.24 21.30 5.01
N PRO A 270 -8.04 20.82 4.02
CA PRO A 270 -7.71 20.96 2.61
C PRO A 270 -7.54 22.41 2.15
N ALA A 271 -8.42 23.31 2.60
CA ALA A 271 -8.40 24.72 2.23
C ALA A 271 -7.11 25.43 2.65
N ALA A 272 -6.48 24.96 3.73
CA ALA A 272 -5.20 25.47 4.21
C ALA A 272 -3.99 24.68 3.67
N GLY A 273 -4.22 23.55 3.00
CA GLY A 273 -3.17 22.61 2.61
C GLY A 273 -2.44 21.98 3.79
N LEU A 274 -3.07 21.95 4.98
CA LEU A 274 -2.42 21.52 6.22
C LEU A 274 -2.81 20.08 6.56
N LEU A 275 -1.86 19.16 6.41
CA LEU A 275 -1.93 17.80 6.92
C LEU A 275 -0.91 17.64 8.05
N ARG A 276 -1.39 17.41 9.28
CA ARG A 276 -0.57 17.42 10.49
C ARG A 276 -0.83 16.17 11.33
N ALA A 277 0.19 15.62 11.97
CA ALA A 277 0.05 14.50 12.91
C ALA A 277 0.85 14.67 14.20
N SER A 278 0.36 14.14 15.31
CA SER A 278 1.13 14.05 16.56
C SER A 278 2.33 13.11 16.44
N ASP A 279 2.17 11.99 15.75
CA ASP A 279 3.21 11.04 15.40
C ASP A 279 3.10 10.71 13.89
N PRO A 280 3.95 11.30 13.03
CA PRO A 280 3.93 11.05 11.60
C PRO A 280 4.21 9.60 11.19
N ASP A 281 5.07 8.89 11.92
CA ASP A 281 5.45 7.51 11.58
C ASP A 281 4.25 6.59 11.79
N ARG A 282 3.58 6.71 12.94
CA ARG A 282 2.34 5.99 13.21
C ARG A 282 1.20 6.42 12.29
N ALA A 283 1.12 7.70 11.94
CA ALA A 283 0.10 8.23 11.04
C ALA A 283 0.15 7.61 9.64
N CYS A 284 1.32 7.11 9.25
CA CYS A 284 1.55 6.45 7.97
C CYS A 284 1.54 4.93 8.03
N ARG A 285 1.56 4.35 9.24
CA ARG A 285 1.43 2.91 9.41
C ARG A 285 -0.02 2.47 9.24
N ARG A 286 -0.24 1.42 8.43
CA ARG A 286 -1.57 0.84 8.23
C ARG A 286 -1.92 -0.13 9.37
N TYR A 287 -3.14 -0.01 9.90
CA TYR A 287 -3.71 -0.88 10.93
C TYR A 287 -5.05 -1.44 10.49
N ILE A 288 -5.56 -2.45 11.20
CA ILE A 288 -6.88 -2.98 10.92
C ILE A 288 -7.95 -1.89 11.19
N PRO A 289 -8.90 -1.64 10.26
CA PRO A 289 -9.85 -0.54 10.41
C PRO A 289 -10.93 -0.78 11.47
N ALA A 290 -11.19 -2.04 11.81
CA ALA A 290 -12.27 -2.41 12.71
C ALA A 290 -13.62 -1.80 12.25
N SER A 291 -14.40 -1.28 13.19
CA SER A 291 -15.71 -0.70 12.89
C SER A 291 -15.70 0.62 12.12
N THR A 292 -14.54 1.24 11.84
CA THR A 292 -14.48 2.36 10.87
C THR A 292 -14.83 1.89 9.46
N PHE A 293 -14.57 0.61 9.15
CA PHE A 293 -14.95 -0.04 7.89
C PHE A 293 -16.46 -0.02 7.59
N LYS A 294 -17.31 0.26 8.60
CA LYS A 294 -18.75 0.45 8.37
C LYS A 294 -19.03 1.59 7.39
N ILE A 295 -18.12 2.55 7.24
CA ILE A 295 -18.24 3.64 6.26
C ILE A 295 -18.19 3.08 4.82
N PRO A 296 -17.08 2.48 4.33
CA PRO A 296 -17.05 1.89 2.99
C PRO A 296 -18.03 0.73 2.83
N ASN A 297 -18.27 -0.10 3.87
CA ASN A 297 -19.26 -1.18 3.78
C ASN A 297 -20.68 -0.64 3.51
N SER A 298 -21.07 0.49 4.10
CA SER A 298 -22.37 1.12 3.81
C SER A 298 -22.48 1.56 2.35
N ILE A 299 -21.41 2.17 1.80
CA ILE A 299 -21.34 2.57 0.38
C ILE A 299 -21.55 1.34 -0.51
N VAL A 300 -20.73 0.30 -0.29
CA VAL A 300 -20.76 -0.91 -1.13
C VAL A 300 -22.09 -1.66 -1.01
N ALA A 301 -22.66 -1.75 0.19
CA ALA A 301 -23.92 -2.45 0.42
C ALA A 301 -25.12 -1.75 -0.25
N LEU A 302 -25.14 -0.42 -0.25
CA LEU A 302 -26.18 0.36 -0.93
C LEU A 302 -26.03 0.29 -2.46
N GLU A 303 -24.81 0.52 -2.99
CA GLU A 303 -24.56 0.48 -4.44
C GLU A 303 -24.84 -0.91 -5.06
N SER A 304 -24.52 -1.98 -4.35
CA SER A 304 -24.74 -3.35 -4.83
C SER A 304 -26.19 -3.82 -4.69
N GLY A 305 -27.04 -3.06 -3.99
CA GLY A 305 -28.39 -3.49 -3.63
C GLY A 305 -28.45 -4.60 -2.58
N ALA A 306 -27.35 -4.87 -1.85
CA ALA A 306 -27.35 -5.79 -0.71
C ALA A 306 -28.35 -5.36 0.39
N VAL A 307 -28.63 -4.06 0.44
CA VAL A 307 -29.74 -3.47 1.18
C VAL A 307 -30.37 -2.36 0.33
N PRO A 308 -31.71 -2.29 0.21
CA PRO A 308 -32.37 -1.30 -0.64
C PRO A 308 -32.17 0.14 -0.19
N ASP A 309 -32.20 0.37 1.12
CA ASP A 309 -32.09 1.69 1.73
C ASP A 309 -31.68 1.57 3.21
N THR A 310 -31.43 2.71 3.86
CA THR A 310 -30.97 2.74 5.25
C THR A 310 -32.06 2.43 6.28
N SER A 311 -33.33 2.42 5.88
CA SER A 311 -34.49 2.15 6.73
C SER A 311 -34.86 0.66 6.79
N THR A 312 -34.40 -0.12 5.80
CA THR A 312 -34.61 -1.56 5.72
C THR A 312 -34.11 -2.24 6.99
N VAL A 313 -35.01 -2.99 7.64
CA VAL A 313 -34.72 -3.73 8.86
C VAL A 313 -34.20 -5.12 8.51
N ILE A 314 -33.06 -5.49 9.08
CA ILE A 314 -32.58 -6.87 9.12
C ILE A 314 -32.94 -7.42 10.51
N PRO A 315 -33.74 -8.50 10.60
CA PRO A 315 -34.13 -9.09 11.87
C PRO A 315 -32.92 -9.63 12.63
N TRP A 316 -32.98 -9.54 13.96
CA TRP A 316 -32.04 -10.21 14.84
C TRP A 316 -32.19 -11.74 14.74
N ASP A 317 -31.07 -12.45 14.77
CA ASP A 317 -31.00 -13.90 14.67
C ASP A 317 -31.38 -14.64 15.97
N GLY A 318 -31.67 -13.91 17.05
CA GLY A 318 -31.99 -14.47 18.36
C GLY A 318 -30.76 -14.81 19.20
N GLU A 319 -29.55 -14.66 18.67
CA GLU A 319 -28.30 -14.95 19.38
C GLU A 319 -27.93 -13.79 20.31
N VAL A 320 -27.94 -14.06 21.63
CA VAL A 320 -27.66 -13.07 22.66
C VAL A 320 -26.16 -12.77 22.69
N ARG A 321 -25.79 -11.54 22.33
CA ARG A 321 -24.42 -11.02 22.31
C ARG A 321 -24.16 -10.13 23.54
N PHE A 322 -22.88 -9.91 23.84
CA PHE A 322 -22.44 -9.21 25.05
C PHE A 322 -22.91 -7.75 25.15
N PHE A 323 -23.08 -7.07 24.02
CA PHE A 323 -23.52 -5.68 23.99
C PHE A 323 -25.03 -5.61 23.76
N GLY A 324 -25.78 -5.24 24.81
CA GLY A 324 -27.25 -5.24 24.83
C GLY A 324 -27.90 -4.64 23.59
N PRO A 325 -27.49 -3.46 23.10
CA PRO A 325 -28.06 -2.85 21.91
C PRO A 325 -27.95 -3.67 20.62
N TRP A 326 -27.11 -4.72 20.55
CA TRP A 326 -27.03 -5.62 19.38
C TRP A 326 -28.12 -6.69 19.36
N ASN A 327 -28.84 -6.92 20.46
CA ASN A 327 -29.79 -8.02 20.62
C ASN A 327 -31.22 -7.57 20.26
N GLN A 328 -31.36 -6.96 19.09
CA GLN A 328 -32.62 -6.44 18.56
C GLN A 328 -32.51 -6.26 17.04
N ASP A 329 -33.66 -6.14 16.38
CA ASP A 329 -33.74 -5.81 14.96
C ASP A 329 -33.08 -4.46 14.68
N HIS A 330 -32.39 -4.36 13.55
CA HIS A 330 -31.67 -3.14 13.19
C HIS A 330 -31.97 -2.70 11.76
N SER A 331 -32.14 -1.40 11.58
CA SER A 331 -31.88 -0.71 10.31
C SER A 331 -30.42 -0.27 10.22
N MET A 332 -29.96 0.14 9.03
CA MET A 332 -28.59 0.62 8.86
C MET A 332 -28.28 1.83 9.76
N HIS A 333 -29.23 2.73 9.98
CA HIS A 333 -29.09 3.86 10.93
C HIS A 333 -28.72 3.38 12.34
N SER A 334 -29.50 2.46 12.88
CA SER A 334 -29.27 1.93 14.24
C SER A 334 -28.01 1.07 14.32
N ALA A 335 -27.73 0.27 13.28
CA ALA A 335 -26.54 -0.57 13.22
C ALA A 335 -25.24 0.24 13.08
N PHE A 336 -25.26 1.34 12.33
CA PHE A 336 -24.12 2.26 12.22
C PHE A 336 -23.83 2.91 13.58
N ARG A 337 -24.87 3.44 14.24
CA ARG A 337 -24.80 4.11 15.54
C ARG A 337 -24.31 3.18 16.66
N TYR A 338 -24.91 2.01 16.81
CA TYR A 338 -24.52 1.03 17.84
C TYR A 338 -23.34 0.16 17.43
N SER A 339 -22.77 0.43 16.25
CA SER A 339 -21.65 -0.33 15.68
C SER A 339 -21.94 -1.84 15.62
N THR A 340 -23.18 -2.22 15.34
CA THR A 340 -23.68 -3.61 15.31
C THR A 340 -22.92 -4.44 14.30
N VAL A 341 -22.01 -5.30 14.76
CA VAL A 341 -21.11 -6.07 13.87
C VAL A 341 -21.89 -7.04 13.00
N TRP A 342 -22.81 -7.82 13.57
CA TRP A 342 -23.53 -8.87 12.85
C TRP A 342 -24.35 -8.33 11.66
N PHE A 343 -24.88 -7.12 11.76
CA PHE A 343 -25.62 -6.46 10.68
C PHE A 343 -24.71 -6.22 9.46
N TYR A 344 -23.49 -5.71 9.69
CA TYR A 344 -22.51 -5.46 8.63
C TYR A 344 -21.85 -6.74 8.11
N GLN A 345 -21.80 -7.80 8.91
CA GLN A 345 -21.41 -9.14 8.46
C GLN A 345 -22.44 -9.73 7.50
N GLU A 346 -23.73 -9.55 7.78
CA GLU A 346 -24.81 -9.92 6.86
C GLU A 346 -24.72 -9.14 5.54
N LEU A 347 -24.53 -7.81 5.60
CA LEU A 347 -24.35 -7.01 4.38
C LEU A 347 -23.14 -7.46 3.56
N ALA A 348 -21.98 -7.69 4.20
CA ALA A 348 -20.79 -8.14 3.50
C ALA A 348 -21.00 -9.52 2.83
N ARG A 349 -21.71 -10.45 3.48
CA ARG A 349 -22.09 -11.75 2.89
C ARG A 349 -23.00 -11.60 1.68
N ARG A 350 -23.96 -10.66 1.70
CA ARG A 350 -24.82 -10.37 0.54
C ARG A 350 -24.06 -9.76 -0.63
N VAL A 351 -23.08 -8.90 -0.36
CA VAL A 351 -22.19 -8.33 -1.39
C VAL A 351 -21.31 -9.42 -2.02
N GLY A 352 -20.72 -10.29 -1.20
CA GLY A 352 -19.80 -11.33 -1.64
C GLY A 352 -18.36 -10.83 -1.88
N ASP A 353 -17.38 -11.73 -1.68
CA ASP A 353 -15.95 -11.38 -1.66
C ASP A 353 -15.43 -10.74 -2.96
N PRO A 354 -15.71 -11.27 -4.16
CA PRO A 354 -15.21 -10.66 -5.39
C PRO A 354 -15.72 -9.24 -5.62
N ALA A 355 -16.99 -8.97 -5.26
CA ALA A 355 -17.58 -7.64 -5.42
C ALA A 355 -17.04 -6.65 -4.37
N MET A 356 -16.90 -7.10 -3.12
CA MET A 356 -16.30 -6.30 -2.04
C MET A 356 -14.87 -5.90 -2.39
N ARG A 357 -14.01 -6.85 -2.79
CA ARG A 357 -12.61 -6.56 -3.15
C ARG A 357 -12.51 -5.57 -4.30
N ARG A 358 -13.29 -5.75 -5.37
CA ARG A 358 -13.34 -4.79 -6.49
C ARG A 358 -13.77 -3.41 -6.04
N ALA A 359 -14.76 -3.31 -5.17
CA ALA A 359 -15.23 -2.03 -4.65
C ALA A 359 -14.16 -1.35 -3.77
N LEU A 360 -13.44 -2.08 -2.93
CA LEU A 360 -12.36 -1.49 -2.11
C LEU A 360 -11.19 -0.96 -2.95
N ARG A 361 -10.83 -1.66 -4.05
CA ARG A 361 -9.83 -1.15 -5.01
C ARG A 361 -10.35 0.11 -5.71
N ARG A 362 -11.59 0.09 -6.21
CA ARG A 362 -12.23 1.25 -6.85
C ARG A 362 -12.29 2.48 -5.94
N LEU A 363 -12.60 2.27 -4.66
CA LEU A 363 -12.68 3.33 -3.66
C LEU A 363 -11.31 3.76 -3.11
N ASP A 364 -10.22 3.09 -3.52
CA ASP A 364 -8.86 3.31 -3.02
C ASP A 364 -8.80 3.26 -1.48
N TYR A 365 -9.29 2.14 -0.90
CA TYR A 365 -9.40 1.98 0.55
C TYR A 365 -8.29 1.09 1.13
N GLY A 366 -7.22 1.72 1.61
CA GLY A 366 -6.10 1.03 2.27
C GLY A 366 -5.39 0.03 1.35
N ASN A 367 -5.10 -1.18 1.82
CA ASN A 367 -4.55 -2.26 0.99
C ASN A 367 -5.61 -3.04 0.19
N ALA A 368 -6.91 -2.73 0.35
CA ALA A 368 -8.04 -3.43 -0.28
C ALA A 368 -8.07 -4.96 -0.09
N ASP A 369 -7.37 -5.50 0.91
CA ASP A 369 -7.24 -6.94 1.12
C ASP A 369 -8.43 -7.48 1.91
N THR A 370 -9.16 -8.43 1.32
CA THR A 370 -10.31 -9.11 1.93
C THR A 370 -9.96 -10.49 2.50
N GLY A 371 -8.67 -10.81 2.64
CA GLY A 371 -8.16 -11.99 3.30
C GLY A 371 -8.66 -12.13 4.75
N GLY A 372 -8.84 -13.37 5.20
CA GLY A 372 -9.44 -13.69 6.50
C GLY A 372 -10.96 -13.92 6.49
N GLY A 373 -11.62 -13.73 5.33
CA GLY A 373 -13.02 -14.09 5.10
C GLY A 373 -13.96 -12.88 4.98
N ILE A 374 -14.97 -13.00 4.13
CA ILE A 374 -15.85 -11.91 3.68
C ILE A 374 -16.59 -11.17 4.81
N ASP A 375 -16.77 -11.78 5.97
CA ASP A 375 -17.44 -11.18 7.12
C ASP A 375 -16.52 -10.94 8.33
N ARG A 376 -15.20 -11.04 8.11
CA ARG A 376 -14.16 -10.93 9.15
C ARG A 376 -12.94 -10.09 8.75
N PHE A 377 -12.70 -9.86 7.46
CA PHE A 377 -11.46 -9.25 6.96
C PHE A 377 -11.11 -7.88 7.58
N TRP A 378 -12.10 -7.12 8.06
CA TRP A 378 -11.91 -5.83 8.72
C TRP A 378 -11.84 -5.91 10.26
N LEU A 379 -12.09 -7.07 10.87
CA LEU A 379 -12.12 -7.29 12.32
C LEU A 379 -10.84 -7.94 12.83
N ASP A 380 -10.39 -8.97 12.12
CA ASP A 380 -9.20 -9.76 12.44
C ASP A 380 -8.52 -10.40 11.21
N GLY A 381 -8.92 -10.03 9.99
CA GLY A 381 -8.26 -10.48 8.76
C GLY A 381 -7.18 -9.52 8.23
N GLU A 382 -7.05 -9.40 6.91
CA GLU A 382 -5.88 -8.78 6.26
C GLU A 382 -6.06 -7.30 5.85
N LEU A 383 -7.27 -6.73 5.96
CA LEU A 383 -7.49 -5.33 5.58
C LEU A 383 -6.71 -4.38 6.49
N ARG A 384 -5.91 -3.48 5.90
CA ARG A 384 -5.13 -2.48 6.63
C ARG A 384 -5.29 -1.11 5.97
N ILE A 385 -5.44 -0.07 6.78
CA ILE A 385 -5.49 1.34 6.37
C ILE A 385 -4.80 2.24 7.40
N SER A 386 -4.10 3.28 6.98
CA SER A 386 -3.39 4.23 7.86
C SER A 386 -4.29 5.39 8.30
N PRO A 387 -3.95 6.10 9.39
CA PRO A 387 -4.63 7.34 9.77
C PRO A 387 -4.65 8.41 8.67
N VAL A 388 -3.56 8.56 7.90
CA VAL A 388 -3.53 9.47 6.75
C VAL A 388 -4.51 8.99 5.66
N GLU A 389 -4.49 7.70 5.31
CA GLU A 389 -5.43 7.16 4.32
C GLU A 389 -6.90 7.32 4.75
N GLN A 390 -7.20 7.23 6.05
CA GLN A 390 -8.54 7.49 6.58
C GLN A 390 -8.98 8.93 6.30
N VAL A 391 -8.19 9.96 6.63
CA VAL A 391 -8.59 11.35 6.39
C VAL A 391 -8.72 11.68 4.90
N LEU A 392 -7.90 11.08 4.04
CA LEU A 392 -7.99 11.26 2.58
C LEU A 392 -9.22 10.56 1.99
N PHE A 393 -9.54 9.35 2.47
CA PHE A 393 -10.77 8.66 2.08
C PHE A 393 -12.00 9.47 2.51
N LEU A 394 -12.00 10.04 3.71
CA LEU A 394 -13.09 10.87 4.22
C LEU A 394 -13.22 12.19 3.46
N GLU A 395 -12.12 12.81 3.05
CA GLU A 395 -12.14 13.96 2.14
C GLU A 395 -12.83 13.59 0.83
N ARG A 396 -12.38 12.52 0.16
CA ARG A 396 -13.02 12.09 -1.10
C ARG A 396 -14.49 11.75 -0.92
N LEU A 397 -14.88 11.17 0.21
CA LEU A 397 -16.28 10.90 0.54
C LEU A 397 -17.08 12.20 0.67
N ARG A 398 -16.55 13.19 1.39
CA ARG A 398 -17.23 14.47 1.63
C ARG A 398 -17.35 15.27 0.34
N GLU A 399 -16.28 15.39 -0.42
CA GLU A 399 -16.22 16.16 -1.67
C GLU A 399 -16.91 15.44 -2.85
N GLY A 400 -17.34 14.19 -2.69
CA GLY A 400 -17.98 13.41 -3.76
C GLY A 400 -17.00 12.95 -4.84
N HIS A 401 -15.72 12.79 -4.50
CA HIS A 401 -14.65 12.33 -5.39
C HIS A 401 -14.38 10.81 -5.32
N LEU A 402 -15.11 10.07 -4.48
CA LEU A 402 -15.10 8.61 -4.56
C LEU A 402 -15.83 8.20 -5.85
N ASP A 403 -15.27 7.23 -6.57
CA ASP A 403 -15.90 6.64 -7.76
C ASP A 403 -17.10 5.79 -7.35
N ALA A 404 -18.21 6.40 -6.91
CA ALA A 404 -19.42 5.76 -6.42
C ALA A 404 -20.66 6.65 -6.67
N ASP A 405 -21.85 6.07 -6.60
CA ASP A 405 -23.11 6.78 -6.77
C ASP A 405 -23.26 7.97 -5.80
N SER A 406 -23.57 9.15 -6.31
CA SER A 406 -23.61 10.39 -5.52
C SER A 406 -24.69 10.39 -4.45
N ASP A 407 -25.83 9.74 -4.69
CA ASP A 407 -26.94 9.66 -3.74
C ASP A 407 -26.59 8.69 -2.61
N VAL A 408 -25.85 7.62 -2.94
CA VAL A 408 -25.27 6.72 -1.93
C VAL A 408 -24.25 7.44 -1.06
N LEU A 409 -23.35 8.23 -1.65
CA LEU A 409 -22.38 9.01 -0.89
C LEU A 409 -23.07 10.01 0.06
N GLU A 410 -24.13 10.69 -0.40
CA GLU A 410 -24.92 11.60 0.46
C GLU A 410 -25.60 10.86 1.61
N THR A 411 -26.19 9.71 1.31
CA THR A 411 -26.81 8.85 2.31
C THR A 411 -25.81 8.45 3.40
N VAL A 412 -24.60 8.06 3.01
CA VAL A 412 -23.54 7.67 3.97
C VAL A 412 -23.02 8.87 4.76
N ARG A 413 -22.87 10.06 4.16
CA ARG A 413 -22.56 11.29 4.91
C ARG A 413 -23.61 11.59 5.99
N GLY A 414 -24.89 11.35 5.69
CA GLY A 414 -25.99 11.47 6.65
C GLY A 414 -25.92 10.46 7.79
N LEU A 415 -25.58 9.19 7.51
CA LEU A 415 -25.39 8.14 8.53
C LEU A 415 -24.28 8.48 9.53
N MET A 416 -23.27 9.24 9.09
CA MET A 416 -22.12 9.58 9.90
C MET A 416 -22.36 10.69 10.92
N ILE A 417 -23.48 11.43 10.84
CA ILE A 417 -23.77 12.53 11.78
C ILE A 417 -23.80 11.99 13.21
N GLU A 418 -22.81 12.37 14.01
CA GLU A 418 -22.69 11.99 15.41
C GLU A 418 -23.29 13.07 16.32
N ARG A 419 -22.97 14.33 16.04
CA ARG A 419 -23.48 15.51 16.74
C ARG A 419 -23.68 16.66 15.76
N GLU A 420 -24.68 17.48 16.01
CA GLU A 420 -24.86 18.75 15.33
C GLU A 420 -25.21 19.84 16.35
N SER A 421 -24.80 21.06 16.04
CA SER A 421 -25.22 22.28 16.72
C SER A 421 -25.76 23.26 15.67
N ALA A 422 -26.13 24.47 16.09
CA ALA A 422 -26.50 25.53 15.16
C ALA A 422 -25.34 25.96 14.24
N ASP A 423 -24.08 25.78 14.68
CA ASP A 423 -22.90 26.34 14.01
C ASP A 423 -21.98 25.28 13.36
N TRP A 424 -22.05 24.03 13.82
CA TRP A 424 -21.16 22.97 13.36
C TRP A 424 -21.83 21.61 13.32
N VAL A 425 -21.33 20.73 12.45
CA VAL A 425 -21.76 19.33 12.34
C VAL A 425 -20.53 18.42 12.41
N LEU A 426 -20.56 17.45 13.33
CA LEU A 426 -19.55 16.43 13.52
C LEU A 426 -20.05 15.12 12.92
N ARG A 427 -19.32 14.61 11.94
CA ARG A 427 -19.56 13.31 11.31
C ARG A 427 -18.42 12.37 11.64
N ALA A 428 -18.70 11.23 12.25
CA ALA A 428 -17.63 10.37 12.73
C ALA A 428 -18.03 8.89 12.89
N LYS A 429 -17.01 8.05 13.00
CA LYS A 429 -17.14 6.64 13.33
C LYS A 429 -16.03 6.17 14.26
N THR A 430 -16.42 5.43 15.29
CA THR A 430 -15.50 4.70 16.17
C THR A 430 -15.13 3.33 15.61
N GLY A 431 -13.91 2.88 15.88
CA GLY A 431 -13.42 1.53 15.61
C GLY A 431 -12.75 0.89 16.82
N TRP A 432 -12.91 -0.43 16.97
CA TRP A 432 -12.22 -1.22 17.98
C TRP A 432 -11.94 -2.63 17.46
N ALA A 433 -10.68 -3.03 17.43
CA ALA A 433 -10.28 -4.41 17.19
C ALA A 433 -9.54 -4.93 18.42
N SER A 434 -9.93 -6.12 18.88
CA SER A 434 -9.17 -6.85 19.89
C SER A 434 -8.34 -7.92 19.18
N LEU A 435 -7.04 -7.69 19.09
CA LEU A 435 -6.08 -8.54 18.39
C LEU A 435 -5.15 -9.24 19.39
N PRO A 436 -4.52 -10.36 19.01
CA PRO A 436 -3.42 -10.92 19.79
C PRO A 436 -2.30 -9.89 19.96
N GLY A 437 -1.90 -9.61 21.20
CA GLY A 437 -0.85 -8.66 21.53
C GLY A 437 -1.39 -7.32 22.03
N THR A 438 -2.18 -6.60 21.21
CA THR A 438 -2.64 -5.24 21.51
C THR A 438 -4.00 -4.94 20.87
N ASP A 439 -4.88 -4.27 21.62
CA ASP A 439 -6.15 -3.74 21.12
C ASP A 439 -5.91 -2.46 20.30
N ILE A 440 -6.51 -2.36 19.11
CA ILE A 440 -6.41 -1.19 18.24
C ILE A 440 -7.69 -0.38 18.27
N GLY A 441 -7.57 0.90 18.61
CA GLY A 441 -8.66 1.84 18.71
C GLY A 441 -8.63 2.94 17.64
N TRP A 442 -9.80 3.26 17.08
CA TRP A 442 -10.00 4.34 16.12
C TRP A 442 -11.10 5.32 16.51
N TYR A 443 -10.91 6.58 16.11
CA TYR A 443 -11.98 7.56 15.95
C TYR A 443 -11.69 8.46 14.75
N VAL A 444 -12.51 8.36 13.70
CA VAL A 444 -12.28 9.01 12.40
C VAL A 444 -13.50 9.81 11.98
N GLY A 445 -13.32 10.92 11.29
CA GLY A 445 -14.44 11.78 10.90
C GLY A 445 -14.02 13.14 10.36
N TRP A 446 -14.97 14.05 10.33
CA TRP A 446 -14.72 15.47 10.05
C TRP A 446 -15.72 16.36 10.78
N VAL A 447 -15.33 17.63 10.95
CA VAL A 447 -16.19 18.70 11.45
C VAL A 447 -16.30 19.78 10.40
N GLU A 448 -17.53 20.27 10.22
CA GLU A 448 -17.85 21.43 9.37
C GLU A 448 -18.34 22.56 10.27
N ARG A 449 -17.70 23.74 10.22
CA ARG A 449 -18.15 24.98 10.89
C ARG A 449 -18.11 26.12 9.87
N GLY A 450 -19.26 26.54 9.37
CA GLY A 450 -19.34 27.45 8.23
C GLY A 450 -18.66 26.85 6.99
N GLU A 451 -17.71 27.59 6.39
CA GLU A 451 -16.92 27.11 5.24
C GLU A 451 -15.70 26.27 5.64
N ARG A 452 -15.34 26.25 6.94
CA ARG A 452 -14.16 25.53 7.42
C ARG A 452 -14.50 24.05 7.62
N VAL A 453 -13.69 23.18 7.01
CA VAL A 453 -13.81 21.72 7.12
C VAL A 453 -12.48 21.14 7.58
N VAL A 454 -12.52 20.36 8.66
CA VAL A 454 -11.35 19.67 9.20
C VAL A 454 -11.66 18.19 9.38
N TYR A 455 -10.87 17.35 8.71
CA TYR A 455 -10.90 15.90 8.84
C TYR A 455 -9.95 15.47 9.94
N PHE A 456 -10.29 14.37 10.61
CA PHE A 456 -9.46 13.81 11.65
C PHE A 456 -9.44 12.28 11.60
N ALA A 457 -8.31 11.71 12.02
CA ALA A 457 -8.20 10.29 12.29
C ALA A 457 -7.28 10.08 13.49
N LEU A 458 -7.86 9.58 14.59
CA LEU A 458 -7.11 9.07 15.72
C LEU A 458 -6.98 7.56 15.60
N ASN A 459 -5.74 7.06 15.73
CA ASN A 459 -5.42 5.66 15.91
C ASN A 459 -4.57 5.49 17.16
N ALA A 460 -4.89 4.51 18.00
CA ALA A 460 -4.14 4.25 19.22
C ALA A 460 -4.15 2.78 19.62
N ASP A 461 -3.11 2.38 20.33
CA ASP A 461 -3.13 1.18 21.15
C ASP A 461 -4.00 1.47 22.37
N ALA A 462 -4.93 0.58 22.66
CA ALA A 462 -5.99 0.88 23.60
C ALA A 462 -6.33 -0.36 24.43
N GLU A 463 -5.44 -0.76 25.32
CA GLU A 463 -5.65 -2.00 26.08
C GLU A 463 -6.58 -1.81 27.30
N SER A 464 -6.75 -0.56 27.77
CA SER A 464 -7.54 -0.21 28.95
C SER A 464 -8.89 0.46 28.64
N ALA A 465 -9.81 0.47 29.61
CA ALA A 465 -11.09 1.17 29.49
C ALA A 465 -10.90 2.70 29.47
N GLU A 466 -9.85 3.18 30.13
CA GLU A 466 -9.39 4.55 30.14
C GLU A 466 -8.90 4.94 28.74
N ALA A 467 -8.05 4.11 28.11
CA ALA A 467 -7.61 4.31 26.73
C ALA A 467 -8.79 4.27 25.73
N ARG A 468 -9.79 3.40 25.96
CA ARG A 468 -11.04 3.41 25.16
C ARG A 468 -11.70 4.77 25.12
N SER A 469 -11.78 5.43 26.27
CA SER A 469 -12.48 6.70 26.49
C SER A 469 -11.65 7.90 26.03
N ALA A 470 -10.33 7.85 26.25
CA ALA A 470 -9.39 8.91 25.91
C ALA A 470 -9.37 9.24 24.41
N ARG A 471 -9.56 8.26 23.52
CA ARG A 471 -9.60 8.48 22.06
C ARG A 471 -10.58 9.55 21.61
N ARG A 472 -11.77 9.59 22.19
CA ARG A 472 -12.74 10.65 21.87
C ARG A 472 -12.36 11.96 22.54
N ALA A 473 -11.91 11.91 23.80
CA ALA A 473 -11.49 13.11 24.54
C ALA A 473 -10.38 13.86 23.80
N ILE A 474 -9.30 13.17 23.38
CA ILE A 474 -8.17 13.76 22.64
C ILE A 474 -8.64 14.47 21.37
N VAL A 475 -9.52 13.84 20.58
CA VAL A 475 -10.06 14.47 19.36
C VAL A 475 -10.93 15.69 19.70
N PHE A 476 -11.80 15.60 20.70
CA PHE A 476 -12.62 16.74 21.11
C PHE A 476 -11.74 17.90 21.61
N ASP A 477 -10.70 17.63 22.38
CA ASP A 477 -9.77 18.65 22.86
C ASP A 477 -9.00 19.30 21.71
N ALA A 478 -8.55 18.52 20.72
CA ALA A 478 -7.95 19.05 19.49
C ALA A 478 -8.91 19.95 18.71
N LEU A 479 -10.14 19.49 18.47
CA LEU A 479 -11.15 20.24 17.72
C LEU A 479 -11.59 21.52 18.45
N ARG A 480 -11.62 21.50 19.79
CA ARG A 480 -11.84 22.71 20.61
C ARG A 480 -10.67 23.68 20.51
N ALA A 481 -9.43 23.19 20.59
CA ALA A 481 -8.24 24.01 20.46
C ALA A 481 -8.17 24.70 19.08
N GLU A 482 -8.66 24.01 18.04
CA GLU A 482 -8.83 24.55 16.69
C GLU A 482 -10.06 25.47 16.55
N GLY A 483 -10.91 25.59 17.58
CA GLY A 483 -12.13 26.42 17.54
C GLY A 483 -13.25 25.88 16.64
N LEU A 484 -13.24 24.58 16.34
CA LEU A 484 -14.24 23.93 15.47
C LEU A 484 -15.50 23.52 16.24
N ILE A 485 -15.35 23.22 17.53
CA ILE A 485 -16.45 22.84 18.43
C ILE A 485 -16.32 23.55 19.77
N ASP A 486 -17.46 23.77 20.44
CA ASP A 486 -17.51 24.48 21.73
C ASP A 486 -17.82 23.53 22.91
N GLU A 487 -18.27 22.30 22.62
CA GLU A 487 -18.66 21.27 23.59
C GLU A 487 -17.46 20.47 24.14
N ARG A 488 -17.63 19.83 25.30
CA ARG A 488 -16.71 18.80 25.80
C ARG A 488 -17.23 17.42 25.37
N ASN A 489 -16.34 16.42 25.30
CA ASN A 489 -16.68 15.04 24.97
C ASN A 489 -17.79 14.50 25.90
#